data_AF-A0A523SAK3-F1
#
_entry.id   AF-A0A523SAK3-F1
#
_cell.length_a   1.000
_cell.length_b   1.000
_cell.length_c   1.000
_cell.angle_alpha   90.00
_cell.angle_beta   90.00
_cell.angle_gamma   90.00
#
_symmetry.space_group_name_H-M   'P 1'
#
loop_
_entity.id
_entity.type
_entity.pdbx_description
1 polymer ?
#
loop_
_entity_poly.entity_id
_entity_poly.type
_entity_poly.pdbx_seq_one_letter_code
_entity_poly.pdbx_strand_id
1 'polypeptide(L)'
;MYYCLGLGFTMAQMLTFMRVCAGGMTMKPLPLTSLMLVLLMAIPLQSATMSINDAERSNRLMPSDDQIYGIDVSEDIYNAVSEQSYIDFIIELTENGSRWVNEGPPIVYSDANIRARDWISQQLVQLSGGRITVELMGEHNSVVGRLPGWLERSAPCLMIGGHYDSVPGAPGANDDGTGVAATLELARILSEYEFPLDIYFCAWNSEENGLIGSGEVAQIFADEGIDFLMYYNVDMLLVQNPSVPIDERVLMVYNSESSTTYHNGRYWAELARMMSNNLGLNLIKPLSSSHFPFWMQSDHYSFIRKGYDRAMFAFETGWSIDDAYHQPTDTWDNPMYNYTLARDTVGAIGASMAFTMANAYGAPTVIYYDCTLEPGATRTYYFVLSIETDVGVEWFGYGSDTAASLYAPNGSLMETDVTDVINDDALFVVHATQNGLYTLVMENTGGQNATCELEVGYLTDIDGDGVVDCEGYWFDQIQWELDNDGDGLSNAQEMLIGTDRWNADSDGDGMRDGWEYDNGLDPLTDDASEDPDHDGLANIFEYGNGTLPFSNDSDSDLMPDGWETDHGLNPLADDANLDPDGDFRTNLQE
;
A
#
# COMPACT_ATOMS: atom_id res chain seq x y z
N MET A 1 -14.37 2.09 -24.92
CA MET A 1 -12.99 2.24 -25.43
C MET A 1 -12.44 3.37 -24.60
N TYR A 2 -12.06 3.04 -23.36
CA TYR A 2 -11.66 4.04 -22.36
C TYR A 2 -10.17 4.31 -22.52
N TYR A 3 -9.82 5.58 -22.36
CA TYR A 3 -8.49 6.16 -22.57
C TYR A 3 -7.47 5.55 -21.58
N CYS A 4 -6.57 4.71 -22.08
CA CYS A 4 -5.32 4.31 -21.41
C CYS A 4 -4.21 5.33 -21.77
N LEU A 5 -4.37 6.60 -21.39
CA LEU A 5 -3.34 7.62 -21.62
C LEU A 5 -3.10 8.36 -20.32
N GLY A 6 -1.97 8.09 -19.66
CA GLY A 6 -1.52 8.85 -18.49
C GLY A 6 -0.40 8.15 -17.73
N LEU A 7 -0.52 6.86 -17.51
CA LEU A 7 0.56 6.06 -16.96
C LEU A 7 1.52 5.70 -18.08
N GLY A 8 2.80 6.00 -17.90
CA GLY A 8 3.88 5.62 -18.80
C GLY A 8 4.11 4.11 -18.81
N PHE A 9 3.07 3.35 -19.17
CA PHE A 9 3.13 1.92 -19.25
C PHE A 9 4.12 1.52 -20.34
N THR A 10 5.11 0.74 -19.96
CA THR A 10 5.92 0.02 -20.93
C THR A 10 5.00 -0.92 -21.74
N MET A 11 5.40 -1.28 -22.96
CA MET A 11 4.60 -2.22 -23.78
C MET A 11 4.34 -3.55 -23.05
N ALA A 12 5.25 -3.91 -22.14
CA ALA A 12 5.20 -5.00 -21.16
C ALA A 12 4.01 -4.88 -20.19
N GLN A 13 3.91 -3.76 -19.46
CA GLN A 13 2.82 -3.53 -18.50
C GLN A 13 1.43 -3.53 -19.15
N MET A 14 1.32 -3.03 -20.39
CA MET A 14 0.07 -3.06 -21.16
C MET A 14 -0.33 -4.49 -21.59
N LEU A 15 0.65 -5.37 -21.84
CA LEU A 15 0.44 -6.79 -22.18
C LEU A 15 0.03 -7.62 -20.97
N THR A 16 0.65 -7.38 -19.81
CA THR A 16 0.28 -8.00 -18.53
C THR A 16 -1.13 -7.58 -18.12
N PHE A 17 -1.44 -6.28 -18.19
CA PHE A 17 -2.78 -5.73 -17.99
C PHE A 17 -3.84 -6.38 -18.90
N MET A 18 -3.59 -6.42 -20.21
CA MET A 18 -4.53 -7.00 -21.17
C MET A 18 -4.74 -8.50 -21.00
N ARG A 19 -3.79 -9.24 -20.42
CA ARG A 19 -3.89 -10.71 -20.29
C ARG A 19 -4.46 -11.17 -18.96
N VAL A 20 -4.09 -10.52 -17.85
CA VAL A 20 -4.64 -10.81 -16.53
C VAL A 20 -6.13 -10.43 -16.47
N CYS A 21 -6.52 -9.28 -17.01
CA CYS A 21 -7.93 -8.87 -17.06
C CYS A 21 -8.77 -9.62 -18.13
N ALA A 22 -8.15 -10.26 -19.12
CA ALA A 22 -8.88 -10.99 -20.16
C ALA A 22 -9.43 -12.37 -19.71
N GLY A 23 -9.04 -12.86 -18.52
CA GLY A 23 -9.47 -14.16 -17.98
C GLY A 23 -10.96 -14.24 -17.60
N GLY A 24 -11.66 -13.12 -17.45
CA GLY A 24 -13.05 -13.08 -16.96
C GLY A 24 -14.14 -12.71 -17.98
N MET A 25 -13.80 -12.17 -19.16
CA MET A 25 -14.81 -11.61 -20.06
C MET A 25 -15.28 -12.59 -21.13
N THR A 26 -16.52 -13.07 -21.00
CA THR A 26 -17.29 -13.59 -22.15
C THR A 26 -17.72 -12.43 -23.06
N MET A 27 -16.81 -11.95 -23.92
CA MET A 27 -17.16 -10.99 -24.95
C MET A 27 -18.01 -11.64 -26.06
N LYS A 28 -19.23 -11.14 -26.25
CA LYS A 28 -20.05 -11.42 -27.45
C LYS A 28 -19.33 -10.90 -28.70
N PRO A 29 -19.38 -11.61 -29.83
CA PRO A 29 -18.67 -11.19 -31.04
C PRO A 29 -19.38 -9.99 -31.68
N LEU A 30 -18.67 -8.89 -31.87
CA LEU A 30 -19.02 -7.82 -32.80
C LEU A 30 -18.08 -7.86 -34.02
N PRO A 31 -18.57 -7.50 -35.22
CA PRO A 31 -18.02 -7.96 -36.49
C PRO A 31 -16.75 -7.21 -36.92
N LEU A 32 -15.80 -7.94 -37.48
CA LEU A 32 -14.64 -7.40 -38.20
C LEU A 32 -15.09 -6.59 -39.43
N THR A 33 -14.88 -5.28 -39.40
CA THR A 33 -14.52 -4.51 -40.60
C THR A 33 -13.70 -3.29 -40.22
N SER A 34 -12.45 -3.28 -40.69
CA SER A 34 -11.57 -2.14 -41.00
C SER A 34 -10.16 -2.30 -40.41
N LEU A 35 -9.42 -3.27 -40.98
CA LEU A 35 -7.98 -3.35 -40.90
C LEU A 35 -7.43 -3.04 -42.30
N MET A 36 -6.87 -1.85 -42.53
CA MET A 36 -5.97 -1.66 -43.68
C MET A 36 -5.09 -0.40 -43.55
N LEU A 37 -3.79 -0.65 -43.79
CA LEU A 37 -2.75 0.24 -44.33
C LEU A 37 -2.23 1.39 -43.46
N VAL A 38 -1.01 1.22 -42.94
CA VAL A 38 0.05 2.23 -43.15
C VAL A 38 1.33 1.53 -43.61
N LEU A 39 1.89 2.10 -44.67
CA LEU A 39 2.97 1.61 -45.52
C LEU A 39 4.34 1.95 -44.92
N LEU A 40 5.30 1.05 -45.14
CA LEU A 40 6.74 1.29 -45.07
C LEU A 40 7.16 2.59 -45.79
N MET A 41 7.82 3.52 -45.09
CA MET A 41 8.82 4.40 -45.67
C MET A 41 10.03 4.53 -44.74
N ALA A 42 11.18 4.10 -45.25
CA ALA A 42 12.49 4.26 -44.64
C ALA A 42 12.99 5.70 -44.81
N ILE A 43 13.47 6.32 -43.73
CA ILE A 43 14.25 7.57 -43.71
C ILE A 43 15.46 7.33 -42.77
N PRO A 44 16.67 7.83 -43.09
CA PRO A 44 17.92 7.26 -42.59
C PRO A 44 18.28 7.70 -41.17
N LEU A 45 18.90 6.77 -40.43
CA LEU A 45 19.59 7.01 -39.16
C LEU A 45 20.67 8.09 -39.33
N GLN A 46 20.47 9.22 -38.65
CA GLN A 46 21.53 10.18 -38.38
C GLN A 46 21.63 10.36 -36.87
N SER A 47 22.78 9.98 -36.32
CA SER A 47 23.12 10.04 -34.90
C SER A 47 23.04 11.48 -34.38
N ALA A 48 22.15 11.74 -33.43
CA ALA A 48 22.19 12.90 -32.57
C ALA A 48 22.04 12.42 -31.13
N THR A 49 23.10 12.64 -30.35
CA THR A 49 23.14 12.51 -28.90
C THR A 49 22.11 13.48 -28.29
N MET A 50 21.07 12.96 -27.64
CA MET A 50 20.14 13.75 -26.83
C MET A 50 20.63 13.78 -25.40
N SER A 51 20.87 15.00 -24.93
CA SER A 51 21.07 15.37 -23.53
C SER A 51 19.73 15.22 -22.82
N ILE A 52 19.71 14.45 -21.73
CA ILE A 52 18.59 14.34 -20.81
C ILE A 52 18.46 15.70 -20.11
N ASN A 53 17.39 16.44 -20.41
CA ASN A 53 16.85 17.43 -19.50
C ASN A 53 15.63 16.76 -18.85
N ASP A 54 15.85 16.22 -17.66
CA ASP A 54 14.80 15.97 -16.66
C ASP A 54 14.20 17.33 -16.28
N ALA A 55 12.95 17.61 -16.64
CA ALA A 55 12.14 18.68 -16.01
C ALA A 55 10.67 18.80 -16.50
N GLU A 56 10.24 18.25 -17.64
CA GLU A 56 8.89 18.55 -18.17
C GLU A 56 8.07 17.29 -18.46
N ARG A 57 7.81 16.49 -17.42
CA ARG A 57 6.82 15.41 -17.47
C ARG A 57 6.19 15.16 -16.10
N SER A 58 5.55 16.18 -15.55
CA SER A 58 4.65 16.06 -14.40
C SER A 58 3.44 16.96 -14.64
N ASN A 59 2.49 16.51 -15.46
CA ASN A 59 1.14 17.06 -15.42
C ASN A 59 0.32 16.11 -14.54
N ARG A 60 -0.03 16.62 -13.36
CA ARG A 60 -0.71 15.91 -12.27
C ARG A 60 -2.12 15.55 -12.70
N LEU A 61 -2.40 14.25 -12.65
CA LEU A 61 -3.73 13.62 -12.59
C LEU A 61 -3.75 12.58 -11.45
N MET A 62 -2.80 12.71 -10.52
CA MET A 62 -2.53 11.78 -9.43
C MET A 62 -2.90 12.43 -8.10
N PRO A 63 -3.25 11.64 -7.07
CA PRO A 63 -3.27 12.07 -5.68
C PRO A 63 -2.07 12.98 -5.36
N SER A 64 -2.23 13.89 -4.39
CA SER A 64 -1.11 14.76 -3.96
C SER A 64 0.18 13.95 -3.76
N ASP A 65 1.36 14.54 -3.98
CA ASP A 65 2.65 13.81 -3.93
C ASP A 65 2.87 13.02 -2.61
N ASP A 66 2.10 13.30 -1.56
CA ASP A 66 2.13 12.66 -0.24
C ASP A 66 1.10 11.50 -0.06
N GLN A 67 0.14 11.34 -0.97
CA GLN A 67 -0.92 10.32 -0.92
C GLN A 67 -0.47 8.99 -1.54
N ILE A 68 -0.53 7.94 -0.73
CA ILE A 68 -0.22 6.57 -1.15
C ILE A 68 -1.42 6.00 -1.90
N TYR A 69 -1.27 5.86 -3.21
CA TYR A 69 -2.23 5.24 -4.11
C TYR A 69 -1.55 4.82 -5.41
N GLY A 70 -1.54 3.52 -5.71
CA GLY A 70 -0.84 2.97 -6.87
C GLY A 70 0.69 3.00 -6.80
N ILE A 71 1.26 3.28 -5.63
CA ILE A 71 2.70 3.39 -5.40
C ILE A 71 3.08 2.49 -4.21
N ASP A 72 3.97 1.52 -4.46
CA ASP A 72 4.47 0.63 -3.42
C ASP A 72 5.66 1.25 -2.67
N VAL A 73 5.40 1.69 -1.44
CA VAL A 73 6.39 2.25 -0.51
C VAL A 73 6.85 1.24 0.56
N SER A 74 6.57 -0.05 0.37
CA SER A 74 6.86 -1.10 1.36
C SER A 74 8.37 -1.24 1.67
N GLU A 75 9.23 -1.14 0.66
CA GLU A 75 10.69 -1.17 0.85
C GLU A 75 11.21 0.08 1.59
N ASP A 76 10.67 1.26 1.28
CA ASP A 76 11.04 2.50 1.97
C ASP A 76 10.70 2.42 3.46
N ILE A 77 9.49 1.96 3.78
CA ILE A 77 9.03 1.79 5.17
C ILE A 77 9.86 0.73 5.88
N TYR A 78 10.14 -0.40 5.23
CA TYR A 78 11.02 -1.43 5.77
C TYR A 78 12.41 -0.87 6.12
N ASN A 79 12.99 -0.06 5.24
CA ASN A 79 14.31 0.53 5.41
C ASN A 79 14.32 1.67 6.46
N ALA A 80 13.20 2.39 6.62
CA ALA A 80 13.07 3.48 7.57
C ALA A 80 13.03 3.04 9.05
N VAL A 81 12.78 1.75 9.34
CA VAL A 81 12.82 1.22 10.72
C VAL A 81 14.25 1.30 11.28
N SER A 82 14.41 2.08 12.34
CA SER A 82 15.67 2.36 13.01
C SER A 82 15.81 1.51 14.26
N GLU A 83 16.83 0.63 14.26
CA GLU A 83 17.18 -0.16 15.44
C GLU A 83 17.47 0.73 16.66
N GLN A 84 18.13 1.88 16.45
CA GLN A 84 18.44 2.81 17.55
C GLN A 84 17.19 3.47 18.12
N SER A 85 16.28 3.94 17.26
CA SER A 85 15.01 4.55 17.70
C SER A 85 14.19 3.55 18.53
N TYR A 86 14.12 2.31 18.05
CA TYR A 86 13.47 1.20 18.73
C TYR A 86 14.06 0.92 20.12
N ILE A 87 15.40 0.88 20.24
CA ILE A 87 16.10 0.74 21.53
C ILE A 87 15.80 1.93 22.44
N ASP A 88 15.85 3.16 21.93
CA ASP A 88 15.64 4.37 22.73
C ASP A 88 14.21 4.42 23.32
N PHE A 89 13.20 3.95 22.58
CA PHE A 89 11.84 3.80 23.11
C PHE A 89 11.75 2.78 24.25
N ILE A 90 12.44 1.64 24.13
CA ILE A 90 12.48 0.62 25.18
C ILE A 90 13.18 1.16 26.43
N ILE A 91 14.30 1.86 26.27
CA ILE A 91 15.03 2.50 27.38
C ILE A 91 14.10 3.47 28.12
N GLU A 92 13.49 4.42 27.42
CA GLU A 92 12.64 5.45 28.03
C GLU A 92 11.43 4.83 28.75
N LEU A 93 10.81 3.80 28.17
CA LEU A 93 9.67 3.11 28.79
C LEU A 93 10.07 2.34 30.07
N THR A 94 11.26 1.73 30.10
CA THR A 94 11.62 0.70 31.09
C THR A 94 12.48 1.22 32.23
N GLU A 95 13.31 2.24 32.01
CA GLU A 95 14.18 2.82 33.06
C GLU A 95 13.38 3.52 34.18
N ASN A 96 12.10 3.81 33.92
CA ASN A 96 11.16 4.41 34.87
C ASN A 96 10.64 3.42 35.94
N GLY A 97 10.98 2.13 35.82
CA GLY A 97 10.64 1.05 36.76
C GLY A 97 9.44 0.22 36.32
N SER A 98 9.08 -0.80 37.12
CA SER A 98 7.99 -1.74 36.79
C SER A 98 6.61 -1.06 36.72
N ARG A 99 5.86 -1.36 35.66
CA ARG A 99 4.60 -0.72 35.27
C ARG A 99 3.38 -1.51 35.73
N TRP A 100 3.42 -2.05 36.94
CA TRP A 100 2.35 -2.91 37.48
C TRP A 100 1.02 -2.19 37.75
N VAL A 101 -0.05 -2.97 37.67
CA VAL A 101 -1.43 -2.60 38.01
C VAL A 101 -1.94 -3.53 39.12
N ASN A 102 -2.67 -2.98 40.09
CA ASN A 102 -3.31 -3.72 41.18
C ASN A 102 -4.84 -3.58 41.11
N GLU A 103 -5.50 -4.70 40.80
CA GLU A 103 -6.95 -4.86 40.56
C GLU A 103 -7.86 -4.69 41.80
N GLY A 104 -7.35 -4.10 42.89
CA GLY A 104 -8.18 -3.79 44.05
C GLY A 104 -9.22 -2.71 43.75
N PRO A 105 -10.25 -2.51 44.61
CA PRO A 105 -11.09 -1.31 44.57
C PRO A 105 -10.56 -0.24 45.55
N PRO A 106 -10.05 0.93 45.08
CA PRO A 106 -9.90 1.35 43.68
C PRO A 106 -8.69 0.71 43.00
N ILE A 107 -8.70 0.66 41.66
CA ILE A 107 -7.55 0.18 40.87
C ILE A 107 -6.37 1.10 41.18
N VAL A 108 -5.21 0.50 41.45
CA VAL A 108 -3.99 1.25 41.77
C VAL A 108 -2.91 0.93 40.75
N TYR A 109 -2.44 1.97 40.07
CA TYR A 109 -1.33 1.91 39.12
C TYR A 109 -0.02 2.29 39.82
N SER A 110 1.09 1.71 39.40
CA SER A 110 2.41 2.23 39.77
C SER A 110 2.63 3.62 39.15
N ASP A 111 3.47 4.46 39.77
CA ASP A 111 3.85 5.75 39.18
C ASP A 111 4.51 5.57 37.79
N ALA A 112 5.19 4.44 37.55
CA ALA A 112 5.81 4.12 36.28
C ALA A 112 4.77 3.79 35.19
N ASN A 113 3.69 3.07 35.55
CA ASN A 113 2.58 2.78 34.64
C ASN A 113 1.89 4.08 34.18
N ILE A 114 1.58 4.99 35.12
CA ILE A 114 0.97 6.29 34.80
C ILE A 114 1.89 7.12 33.89
N ARG A 115 3.21 7.15 34.19
CA ARG A 115 4.20 7.83 33.34
C ARG A 115 4.27 7.22 31.95
N ALA A 116 4.28 5.90 31.83
CA ALA A 116 4.30 5.20 30.54
C ALA A 116 3.09 5.57 29.69
N ARG A 117 1.87 5.49 30.23
CA ARG A 117 0.64 5.90 29.54
C ARG A 117 0.73 7.33 29.01
N ASP A 118 1.11 8.27 29.87
CA ASP A 118 1.17 9.70 29.52
C ASP A 118 2.27 9.97 28.49
N TRP A 119 3.40 9.26 28.58
CA TRP A 119 4.51 9.35 27.64
C TRP A 119 4.16 8.78 26.28
N ILE A 120 3.60 7.57 26.19
CA ILE A 120 3.15 6.94 24.94
C ILE A 120 2.15 7.85 24.22
N SER A 121 1.17 8.38 24.97
CA SER A 121 0.18 9.32 24.43
C SER A 121 0.83 10.57 23.81
N GLN A 122 1.86 11.11 24.48
CA GLN A 122 2.61 12.27 23.96
C GLN A 122 3.48 11.90 22.75
N GLN A 123 4.13 10.73 22.76
CA GLN A 123 4.98 10.29 21.67
C GLN A 123 4.18 10.09 20.38
N LEU A 124 3.02 9.44 20.44
CA LEU A 124 2.16 9.25 19.26
C LEU A 124 1.82 10.58 18.58
N VAL A 125 1.50 11.62 19.35
CA VAL A 125 1.22 12.97 18.83
C VAL A 125 2.49 13.65 18.29
N GLN A 126 3.62 13.56 19.02
CA GLN A 126 4.86 14.24 18.66
C GLN A 126 5.52 13.65 17.41
N LEU A 127 5.61 12.32 17.35
CA LEU A 127 6.23 11.60 16.24
C LEU A 127 5.48 11.82 14.92
N SER A 128 4.17 12.04 15.00
CA SER A 128 3.32 12.27 13.83
C SER A 128 3.13 13.73 13.44
N GLY A 129 3.87 14.67 14.06
CA GLY A 129 3.66 16.10 13.83
C GLY A 129 2.26 16.60 14.21
N GLY A 130 1.52 15.84 15.03
CA GLY A 130 0.15 16.13 15.45
C GLY A 130 -0.94 15.46 14.61
N ARG A 131 -0.61 14.61 13.63
CA ARG A 131 -1.60 13.89 12.81
C ARG A 131 -2.30 12.76 13.56
N ILE A 132 -1.63 12.11 14.51
CA ILE A 132 -2.23 11.06 15.33
C ILE A 132 -3.04 11.68 16.47
N THR A 133 -4.33 11.34 16.51
CA THR A 133 -5.20 11.63 17.65
C THR A 133 -5.11 10.50 18.68
N VAL A 134 -5.17 10.81 19.97
CA VAL A 134 -5.02 9.80 21.04
C VAL A 134 -6.20 9.84 22.00
N GLU A 135 -6.74 8.66 22.30
CA GLU A 135 -7.76 8.44 23.32
C GLU A 135 -7.28 7.43 24.37
N LEU A 136 -7.66 7.68 25.63
CA LEU A 136 -7.53 6.70 26.70
C LEU A 136 -8.85 5.94 26.83
N MET A 137 -8.85 4.67 26.47
CA MET A 137 -10.05 3.85 26.39
C MET A 137 -10.13 2.84 27.54
N GLY A 138 -11.35 2.57 27.99
CA GLY A 138 -11.65 1.64 29.08
C GLY A 138 -11.38 2.20 30.49
N GLU A 139 -11.70 1.41 31.52
CA GLU A 139 -11.39 1.75 32.91
C GLU A 139 -9.89 1.63 33.19
N HIS A 140 -9.17 0.85 32.39
CA HIS A 140 -7.73 0.61 32.52
C HIS A 140 -6.86 1.62 31.76
N ASN A 141 -7.46 2.59 31.06
CA ASN A 141 -6.74 3.63 30.32
C ASN A 141 -5.74 3.05 29.29
N SER A 142 -6.19 2.07 28.50
CA SER A 142 -5.43 1.65 27.31
C SER A 142 -5.27 2.85 26.37
N VAL A 143 -4.08 3.02 25.79
CA VAL A 143 -3.79 4.13 24.87
C VAL A 143 -4.13 3.69 23.46
N VAL A 144 -4.98 4.44 22.78
CA VAL A 144 -5.38 4.18 21.39
C VAL A 144 -5.09 5.42 20.56
N GLY A 145 -4.06 5.35 19.71
CA GLY A 145 -3.73 6.37 18.73
C GLY A 145 -4.37 6.06 17.38
N ARG A 146 -4.96 7.05 16.72
CA ARG A 146 -5.52 6.94 15.36
C ARG A 146 -4.84 7.92 14.42
N LEU A 147 -4.18 7.41 13.39
CA LEU A 147 -3.76 8.15 12.21
C LEU A 147 -4.91 8.07 11.18
N PRO A 148 -5.54 9.20 10.80
CA PRO A 148 -6.64 9.17 9.84
C PRO A 148 -6.14 8.87 8.43
N GLY A 149 -6.88 8.04 7.70
CA GLY A 149 -6.70 7.83 6.27
C GLY A 149 -7.51 8.83 5.42
N TRP A 150 -7.12 9.00 4.16
CA TRP A 150 -7.77 9.97 3.26
C TRP A 150 -9.12 9.49 2.70
N LEU A 151 -9.47 8.19 2.78
CA LEU A 151 -10.80 7.71 2.38
C LEU A 151 -11.94 8.11 3.35
N GLU A 152 -11.66 8.87 4.41
CA GLU A 152 -12.63 9.36 5.42
C GLU A 152 -13.67 8.31 5.88
N ARG A 153 -13.29 7.03 5.95
CA ARG A 153 -14.13 5.92 6.43
C ARG A 153 -13.65 5.40 7.77
N SER A 154 -14.56 4.93 8.61
CA SER A 154 -14.23 4.47 9.97
C SER A 154 -13.70 3.03 10.05
N ALA A 155 -13.92 2.22 9.01
CA ALA A 155 -13.51 0.81 8.93
C ALA A 155 -13.62 0.31 7.49
N PRO A 156 -12.84 -0.69 7.04
CA PRO A 156 -11.86 -1.38 7.86
C PRO A 156 -10.59 -0.54 8.00
N CYS A 157 -9.93 -0.62 9.16
CA CYS A 157 -8.64 0.01 9.45
C CYS A 157 -7.51 -1.04 9.53
N LEU A 158 -6.28 -0.60 9.75
CA LEU A 158 -5.17 -1.46 10.12
C LEU A 158 -4.78 -1.16 11.59
N MET A 159 -4.34 -2.16 12.34
CA MET A 159 -3.96 -1.99 13.74
C MET A 159 -2.64 -2.67 14.11
N ILE A 160 -1.80 -2.00 14.90
CA ILE A 160 -0.66 -2.59 15.59
C ILE A 160 -0.74 -2.26 17.08
N GLY A 161 -0.29 -3.19 17.93
CA GLY A 161 -0.20 -2.91 19.35
C GLY A 161 0.62 -3.91 20.14
N GLY A 162 0.92 -3.51 21.38
CA GLY A 162 1.52 -4.31 22.45
C GLY A 162 1.04 -3.79 23.80
N HIS A 163 1.48 -4.38 24.91
CA HIS A 163 1.04 -3.93 26.24
C HIS A 163 2.12 -3.11 26.96
N TYR A 164 1.69 -2.09 27.71
CA TYR A 164 2.59 -1.20 28.43
C TYR A 164 2.64 -1.45 29.93
N ASP A 165 1.86 -2.36 30.50
CA ASP A 165 2.07 -2.78 31.88
C ASP A 165 3.26 -3.74 32.00
N SER A 166 3.61 -4.11 33.23
CA SER A 166 4.58 -5.17 33.52
C SER A 166 4.33 -5.71 34.94
N VAL A 167 4.81 -6.91 35.25
CA VAL A 167 4.67 -7.46 36.61
C VAL A 167 5.46 -6.67 37.68
N PRO A 168 5.06 -6.74 38.97
CA PRO A 168 5.80 -6.08 40.05
C PRO A 168 7.28 -6.47 40.12
N GLY A 169 8.16 -5.48 39.97
CA GLY A 169 9.61 -5.66 40.06
C GLY A 169 10.33 -5.97 38.74
N ALA A 170 9.61 -6.18 37.63
CA ALA A 170 10.18 -6.36 36.30
C ALA A 170 10.10 -5.04 35.51
N PRO A 171 11.23 -4.51 34.98
CA PRO A 171 11.19 -3.35 34.08
C PRO A 171 10.46 -3.63 32.76
N GLY A 172 10.48 -4.87 32.26
CA GLY A 172 9.64 -5.27 31.12
C GLY A 172 10.15 -4.71 29.79
N ALA A 173 11.40 -4.99 29.43
CA ALA A 173 12.03 -4.52 28.20
C ALA A 173 11.69 -5.41 27.00
N ASN A 174 11.76 -6.74 27.17
CA ASN A 174 11.16 -7.69 26.23
C ASN A 174 9.64 -7.74 26.43
N ASP A 175 9.18 -7.74 27.69
CA ASP A 175 7.78 -7.99 28.09
C ASP A 175 7.07 -6.78 28.73
N ASP A 176 6.35 -5.93 27.99
CA ASP A 176 6.32 -5.85 26.53
C ASP A 176 6.78 -4.47 26.03
N GLY A 177 7.98 -4.09 26.47
CA GLY A 177 8.64 -2.92 25.90
C GLY A 177 8.80 -3.01 24.38
N THR A 178 8.89 -4.23 23.85
CA THR A 178 9.03 -4.47 22.40
C THR A 178 7.79 -4.09 21.61
N GLY A 179 6.59 -4.50 22.03
CA GLY A 179 5.35 -4.18 21.33
C GLY A 179 5.01 -2.70 21.38
N VAL A 180 5.28 -2.04 22.51
CA VAL A 180 5.16 -0.57 22.61
C VAL A 180 6.15 0.13 21.68
N ALA A 181 7.41 -0.31 21.64
CA ALA A 181 8.42 0.28 20.75
C ALA A 181 8.11 0.03 19.27
N ALA A 182 7.56 -1.14 18.91
CA ALA A 182 7.11 -1.44 17.55
C ALA A 182 5.98 -0.50 17.12
N THR A 183 5.03 -0.28 18.03
CA THR A 183 3.91 0.63 17.83
C THR A 183 4.38 2.07 17.61
N LEU A 184 5.31 2.57 18.44
CA LEU A 184 5.85 3.94 18.32
C LEU A 184 6.74 4.12 17.08
N GLU A 185 7.56 3.13 16.76
CA GLU A 185 8.46 3.21 15.60
C GLU A 185 7.68 3.18 14.28
N LEU A 186 6.65 2.34 14.17
CA LEU A 186 5.77 2.40 13.00
C LEU A 186 4.91 3.67 12.98
N ALA A 187 4.48 4.19 14.14
CA ALA A 187 3.78 5.47 14.20
C ALA A 187 4.64 6.60 13.63
N ARG A 188 5.95 6.64 13.97
CA ARG A 188 6.92 7.62 13.46
C ARG A 188 7.11 7.55 11.95
N ILE A 189 7.04 6.36 11.36
CA ILE A 189 7.34 6.15 9.94
C ILE A 189 6.09 6.32 9.09
N LEU A 190 5.00 5.65 9.48
CA LEU A 190 3.77 5.64 8.70
C LEU A 190 3.06 7.00 8.74
N SER A 191 3.28 7.82 9.77
CA SER A 191 2.71 9.18 9.83
C SER A 191 3.31 10.18 8.85
N GLU A 192 4.42 9.83 8.19
CA GLU A 192 5.03 10.66 7.14
C GLU A 192 4.30 10.53 5.79
N TYR A 193 3.35 9.60 5.67
CA TYR A 193 2.61 9.31 4.45
C TYR A 193 1.10 9.52 4.65
N GLU A 194 0.35 9.72 3.58
CA GLU A 194 -1.12 9.71 3.63
C GLU A 194 -1.67 8.41 3.04
N PHE A 195 -2.14 7.51 3.91
CA PHE A 195 -2.70 6.23 3.50
C PHE A 195 -4.21 6.28 3.29
N PRO A 196 -4.80 5.41 2.45
CA PRO A 196 -6.24 5.33 2.23
C PRO A 196 -7.02 5.02 3.51
N LEU A 197 -6.51 4.10 4.33
CA LEU A 197 -7.21 3.60 5.51
C LEU A 197 -6.61 4.14 6.80
N ASP A 198 -7.44 4.25 7.82
CA ASP A 198 -6.98 4.58 9.17
C ASP A 198 -5.98 3.54 9.68
N ILE A 199 -4.99 4.01 10.45
CA ILE A 199 -4.08 3.14 11.19
C ILE A 199 -4.21 3.41 12.69
N TYR A 200 -4.44 2.34 13.44
CA TYR A 200 -4.52 2.34 14.90
C TYR A 200 -3.21 1.86 15.52
N PHE A 201 -2.67 2.68 16.42
CA PHE A 201 -1.45 2.43 17.19
C PHE A 201 -1.82 2.29 18.66
N CYS A 202 -1.78 1.06 19.18
CA CYS A 202 -2.38 0.72 20.46
C CYS A 202 -1.34 0.29 21.50
N ALA A 203 -1.51 0.76 22.74
CA ALA A 203 -0.77 0.25 23.89
C ALA A 203 -1.76 -0.16 25.00
N TRP A 204 -1.83 -1.45 25.28
CA TRP A 204 -2.79 -2.04 26.23
C TRP A 204 -2.30 -1.93 27.66
N ASN A 205 -3.21 -1.72 28.60
CA ASN A 205 -2.89 -1.78 30.02
C ASN A 205 -3.45 -3.06 30.65
N SER A 206 -2.82 -3.50 31.72
CA SER A 206 -3.28 -4.63 32.52
C SER A 206 -3.47 -5.93 31.72
N GLU A 207 -2.56 -6.19 30.76
CA GLU A 207 -2.40 -7.49 30.10
C GLU A 207 -2.08 -8.55 31.17
N GLU A 208 -1.16 -8.22 32.08
CA GLU A 208 -0.54 -9.14 33.04
C GLU A 208 -1.51 -9.64 34.12
N ASN A 209 -2.63 -8.93 34.29
CA ASN A 209 -3.72 -9.32 35.18
C ASN A 209 -4.86 -10.07 34.45
N GLY A 210 -4.70 -10.36 33.16
CA GLY A 210 -5.61 -11.18 32.36
C GLY A 210 -6.29 -10.45 31.21
N LEU A 211 -5.52 -9.72 30.39
CA LEU A 211 -5.98 -9.07 29.15
C LEU A 211 -7.11 -8.05 29.37
N ILE A 212 -7.09 -7.34 30.50
CA ILE A 212 -8.24 -6.56 30.94
C ILE A 212 -8.42 -5.33 30.05
N GLY A 213 -7.35 -4.56 29.82
CA GLY A 213 -7.41 -3.35 29.01
C GLY A 213 -7.75 -3.61 27.55
N SER A 214 -7.14 -4.61 26.91
CA SER A 214 -7.51 -4.99 25.53
C SER A 214 -8.92 -5.57 25.46
N GLY A 215 -9.37 -6.28 26.50
CA GLY A 215 -10.74 -6.80 26.60
C GLY A 215 -11.81 -5.71 26.64
N GLU A 216 -11.53 -4.60 27.34
CA GLU A 216 -12.38 -3.40 27.36
C GLU A 216 -12.43 -2.73 25.99
N VAL A 217 -11.27 -2.49 25.37
CA VAL A 217 -11.20 -1.82 24.06
C VAL A 217 -11.84 -2.67 22.97
N ALA A 218 -11.59 -3.98 22.95
CA ALA A 218 -12.23 -4.88 21.99
C ALA A 218 -13.76 -4.88 22.12
N GLN A 219 -14.31 -4.69 23.34
CA GLN A 219 -15.74 -4.51 23.53
C GLN A 219 -16.22 -3.14 23.00
N ILE A 220 -15.49 -2.06 23.27
CA ILE A 220 -15.81 -0.72 22.76
C ILE A 220 -15.82 -0.72 21.23
N PHE A 221 -14.80 -1.27 20.58
CA PHE A 221 -14.71 -1.37 19.13
C PHE A 221 -15.88 -2.17 18.55
N ALA A 222 -16.26 -3.28 19.19
CA ALA A 222 -17.41 -4.08 18.76
C ALA A 222 -18.74 -3.32 18.90
N ASP A 223 -18.90 -2.50 19.94
CA ASP A 223 -20.10 -1.68 20.15
C ASP A 223 -20.18 -0.49 19.18
N GLU A 224 -19.03 0.03 18.75
CA GLU A 224 -18.92 1.14 17.79
C GLU A 224 -18.88 0.69 16.32
N GLY A 225 -18.72 -0.61 16.07
CA GLY A 225 -18.62 -1.15 14.71
C GLY A 225 -17.29 -0.85 14.03
N ILE A 226 -16.23 -0.66 14.80
CA ILE A 226 -14.87 -0.52 14.28
C ILE A 226 -14.36 -1.93 13.92
N ASP A 227 -14.01 -2.12 12.65
CA ASP A 227 -13.44 -3.36 12.11
C ASP A 227 -12.07 -3.10 11.49
N PHE A 228 -11.25 -4.15 11.39
CA PHE A 228 -9.90 -4.07 10.82
C PHE A 228 -9.63 -5.17 9.80
N LEU A 229 -8.83 -4.82 8.79
CA LEU A 229 -8.27 -5.77 7.84
C LEU A 229 -7.24 -6.67 8.52
N MET A 230 -6.54 -6.15 9.50
CA MET A 230 -5.49 -6.86 10.21
C MET A 230 -5.23 -6.20 11.55
N TYR A 231 -4.82 -7.02 12.52
CA TYR A 231 -4.23 -6.55 13.76
C TYR A 231 -2.98 -7.36 14.09
N TYR A 232 -1.81 -6.72 14.10
CA TYR A 232 -0.57 -7.30 14.60
C TYR A 232 -0.40 -6.98 16.09
N ASN A 233 -0.59 -7.97 16.95
CA ASN A 233 -0.16 -7.90 18.34
C ASN A 233 1.29 -8.35 18.44
N VAL A 234 2.18 -7.45 18.85
CA VAL A 234 3.61 -7.71 19.00
C VAL A 234 3.90 -7.91 20.48
N ASP A 235 4.35 -9.11 20.84
CA ASP A 235 4.71 -9.49 22.21
C ASP A 235 5.29 -10.92 22.08
N MET A 236 6.56 -11.21 22.27
CA MET A 236 7.73 -10.34 22.40
C MET A 236 8.70 -10.58 21.23
N LEU A 237 9.78 -9.79 21.09
CA LEU A 237 10.65 -9.82 19.89
C LEU A 237 12.19 -9.82 20.11
N LEU A 238 12.75 -10.01 21.31
CA LEU A 238 14.20 -9.90 21.53
C LEU A 238 14.97 -11.22 21.66
N VAL A 239 14.32 -12.32 22.03
CA VAL A 239 14.99 -13.62 22.26
C VAL A 239 14.63 -14.59 21.15
N GLN A 240 15.63 -15.08 20.43
CA GLN A 240 15.46 -16.14 19.42
C GLN A 240 15.99 -17.48 19.94
N ASN A 241 15.35 -18.59 19.55
CA ASN A 241 15.95 -19.91 19.74
C ASN A 241 16.95 -20.18 18.62
N PRO A 242 18.27 -20.24 18.88
CA PRO A 242 19.29 -20.42 17.84
C PRO A 242 19.26 -21.80 17.19
N SER A 243 18.48 -22.75 17.71
CA SER A 243 18.40 -24.13 17.23
C SER A 243 17.39 -24.34 16.09
N VAL A 244 16.45 -23.41 15.87
CA VAL A 244 15.50 -23.52 14.73
C VAL A 244 16.15 -22.98 13.44
N PRO A 245 15.55 -23.11 12.26
CA PRO A 245 16.03 -22.39 11.06
C PRO A 245 15.89 -20.86 11.18
N ILE A 246 16.60 -20.10 10.33
CA ILE A 246 16.54 -18.63 10.34
C ILE A 246 15.13 -18.12 10.01
N ASP A 247 14.46 -18.78 9.05
CA ASP A 247 13.09 -18.50 8.57
C ASP A 247 12.00 -18.97 9.52
N GLU A 248 12.37 -19.26 10.76
CA GLU A 248 11.49 -19.68 11.84
C GLU A 248 11.83 -19.00 13.16
N ARG A 249 12.51 -17.85 13.14
CA ARG A 249 12.98 -17.15 14.34
C ARG A 249 11.90 -16.33 15.03
N VAL A 250 10.91 -15.86 14.27
CA VAL A 250 9.70 -15.21 14.77
C VAL A 250 8.48 -15.96 14.24
N LEU A 251 7.51 -16.18 15.12
CA LEU A 251 6.24 -16.80 14.79
C LEU A 251 5.22 -15.71 14.53
N MET A 252 4.52 -15.82 13.41
CA MET A 252 3.36 -14.98 13.10
C MET A 252 2.12 -15.86 13.20
N VAL A 253 1.55 -15.91 14.40
CA VAL A 253 0.48 -16.85 14.73
C VAL A 253 -0.87 -16.29 14.32
N TYR A 254 -1.70 -17.10 13.64
CA TYR A 254 -3.01 -16.71 13.13
C TYR A 254 -4.12 -17.66 13.61
N ASN A 255 -5.36 -17.16 13.65
CA ASN A 255 -6.52 -17.97 14.01
C ASN A 255 -6.78 -19.06 12.96
N SER A 256 -6.93 -20.31 13.39
CA SER A 256 -7.18 -21.46 12.52
C SER A 256 -8.34 -22.33 13.00
N GLU A 257 -9.33 -21.72 13.65
CA GLU A 257 -10.57 -22.41 14.00
C GLU A 257 -11.34 -22.83 12.75
N SER A 258 -12.24 -23.81 12.86
CA SER A 258 -12.92 -24.36 11.67
C SER A 258 -13.78 -23.36 10.90
N SER A 259 -14.14 -22.23 11.51
CA SER A 259 -14.92 -21.15 10.89
C SER A 259 -14.07 -20.17 10.10
N THR A 260 -12.75 -20.16 10.27
CA THR A 260 -11.87 -19.17 9.63
C THR A 260 -11.56 -19.53 8.18
N THR A 261 -11.49 -18.51 7.34
CA THR A 261 -11.03 -18.58 5.95
C THR A 261 -9.56 -18.19 5.83
N TYR A 262 -9.01 -18.23 4.61
CA TYR A 262 -7.63 -17.81 4.35
C TYR A 262 -7.38 -16.33 4.69
N HIS A 263 -8.35 -15.45 4.41
CA HIS A 263 -8.27 -14.00 4.69
C HIS A 263 -8.39 -13.68 6.19
N ASN A 264 -8.84 -14.64 7.01
CA ASN A 264 -8.98 -14.49 8.47
C ASN A 264 -7.65 -14.70 9.22
N GLY A 265 -6.56 -14.10 8.74
CA GLY A 265 -5.26 -14.06 9.43
C GLY A 265 -4.13 -14.83 8.75
N ARG A 266 -4.42 -15.94 8.06
CA ARG A 266 -3.35 -16.71 7.39
C ARG A 266 -2.69 -15.92 6.26
N TYR A 267 -3.50 -15.25 5.43
CA TYR A 267 -3.02 -14.35 4.37
C TYR A 267 -2.02 -13.32 4.93
N TRP A 268 -2.43 -12.61 5.98
CA TRP A 268 -1.64 -11.55 6.62
C TRP A 268 -0.34 -12.06 7.27
N ALA A 269 -0.35 -13.28 7.82
CA ALA A 269 0.85 -13.93 8.31
C ALA A 269 1.83 -14.27 7.18
N GLU A 270 1.31 -14.78 6.06
CA GLU A 270 2.10 -15.08 4.86
C GLU A 270 2.58 -13.80 4.15
N LEU A 271 1.82 -12.70 4.20
CA LEU A 271 2.23 -11.39 3.70
C LEU A 271 3.39 -10.81 4.53
N ALA A 272 3.33 -10.87 5.86
CA ALA A 272 4.47 -10.49 6.71
C ALA A 272 5.71 -11.36 6.40
N ARG A 273 5.53 -12.66 6.16
CA ARG A 273 6.62 -13.54 5.72
C ARG A 273 7.17 -13.14 4.36
N MET A 274 6.31 -12.82 3.39
CA MET A 274 6.72 -12.33 2.08
C MET A 274 7.65 -11.11 2.24
N MET A 275 7.27 -10.12 3.05
CA MET A 275 8.08 -8.93 3.29
C MET A 275 9.42 -9.26 3.95
N SER A 276 9.41 -10.08 5.01
CA SER A 276 10.65 -10.52 5.67
C SER A 276 11.58 -11.28 4.72
N ASN A 277 11.03 -12.06 3.78
CA ASN A 277 11.84 -12.82 2.82
C ASN A 277 12.42 -11.94 1.70
N ASN A 278 11.64 -10.99 1.20
CA ASN A 278 12.01 -10.20 0.04
C ASN A 278 12.92 -9.02 0.41
N LEU A 279 12.69 -8.42 1.59
CA LEU A 279 13.36 -7.19 2.04
C LEU A 279 14.35 -7.44 3.18
N GLY A 280 14.12 -8.48 3.98
CA GLY A 280 14.79 -8.67 5.26
C GLY A 280 15.61 -9.94 5.39
N LEU A 281 15.72 -10.40 6.63
CA LEU A 281 16.57 -11.52 7.03
C LEU A 281 15.88 -12.87 6.91
N ASN A 282 14.66 -12.94 6.35
CA ASN A 282 13.84 -14.15 6.25
C ASN A 282 13.72 -14.81 7.63
N LEU A 283 12.93 -14.20 8.52
CA LEU A 283 12.82 -14.58 9.94
C LEU A 283 11.46 -15.16 10.32
N ILE A 284 10.41 -14.82 9.56
CA ILE A 284 9.02 -15.01 9.96
C ILE A 284 8.46 -16.35 9.48
N LYS A 285 7.84 -17.08 10.41
CA LYS A 285 7.06 -18.29 10.15
C LYS A 285 5.58 -18.10 10.53
N PRO A 286 4.66 -18.14 9.56
CA PRO A 286 3.24 -18.29 9.81
C PRO A 286 2.94 -19.56 10.59
N LEU A 287 2.21 -19.46 11.69
CA LEU A 287 1.87 -20.60 12.53
C LEU A 287 0.37 -20.61 12.86
N SER A 288 -0.28 -21.75 12.68
CA SER A 288 -1.69 -21.91 13.06
C SER A 288 -1.82 -21.93 14.59
N SER A 289 -2.84 -21.25 15.12
CA SER A 289 -3.16 -21.21 16.55
C SER A 289 -3.29 -22.61 17.18
N SER A 290 -3.77 -23.60 16.42
CA SER A 290 -3.87 -25.00 16.87
C SER A 290 -2.51 -25.65 17.22
N HIS A 291 -1.40 -25.08 16.75
CA HIS A 291 -0.03 -25.53 16.99
C HIS A 291 0.75 -24.61 17.94
N PHE A 292 0.10 -23.60 18.53
CA PHE A 292 0.74 -22.61 19.36
C PHE A 292 0.16 -22.61 20.79
N PRO A 293 0.92 -23.05 21.81
CA PRO A 293 0.38 -23.25 23.16
C PRO A 293 0.05 -21.94 23.91
N PHE A 294 0.55 -20.79 23.44
CA PHE A 294 0.35 -19.49 24.07
C PHE A 294 -0.72 -18.63 23.37
N TRP A 295 -1.53 -19.21 22.48
CA TRP A 295 -2.54 -18.50 21.67
C TRP A 295 -3.56 -17.67 22.47
N MET A 296 -3.75 -17.97 23.75
CA MET A 296 -4.72 -17.26 24.60
C MET A 296 -4.06 -16.32 25.61
N GLN A 297 -2.76 -16.05 25.47
CA GLN A 297 -1.93 -15.43 26.51
C GLN A 297 -1.46 -14.01 26.17
N SER A 298 -2.08 -13.33 25.21
CA SER A 298 -1.78 -11.93 24.91
C SER A 298 -2.99 -11.24 24.26
N ASP A 299 -2.91 -9.94 24.04
CA ASP A 299 -4.05 -9.04 23.80
C ASP A 299 -4.80 -9.30 22.49
N HIS A 300 -4.16 -9.84 21.46
CA HIS A 300 -4.84 -10.33 20.25
C HIS A 300 -6.05 -11.21 20.57
N TYR A 301 -5.95 -12.03 21.63
CA TYR A 301 -7.00 -12.96 22.01
C TYR A 301 -8.27 -12.25 22.55
N SER A 302 -8.14 -11.03 23.10
CA SER A 302 -9.29 -10.21 23.46
C SER A 302 -10.17 -9.87 22.26
N PHE A 303 -9.54 -9.58 21.12
CA PHE A 303 -10.23 -9.30 19.86
C PHE A 303 -10.79 -10.58 19.21
N ILE A 304 -10.04 -11.68 19.22
CA ILE A 304 -10.54 -13.00 18.76
C ILE A 304 -11.84 -13.38 19.50
N ARG A 305 -11.90 -13.16 20.82
CA ARG A 305 -13.12 -13.43 21.62
C ARG A 305 -14.33 -12.57 21.23
N LYS A 306 -14.14 -11.48 20.49
CA LYS A 306 -15.20 -10.61 19.96
C LYS A 306 -15.54 -10.90 18.49
N GLY A 307 -14.85 -11.85 17.85
CA GLY A 307 -15.10 -12.27 16.47
C GLY A 307 -14.16 -11.61 15.45
N TYR A 308 -13.11 -10.90 15.90
CA TYR A 308 -12.12 -10.33 15.00
C TYR A 308 -11.07 -11.36 14.61
N ASP A 309 -11.40 -12.22 13.63
CA ASP A 309 -10.53 -13.33 13.24
C ASP A 309 -9.23 -12.90 12.55
N ARG A 310 -9.08 -11.62 12.19
CA ARG A 310 -7.88 -11.05 11.55
C ARG A 310 -6.82 -10.55 12.54
N ALA A 311 -6.98 -10.85 13.83
CA ALA A 311 -5.98 -10.56 14.87
C ALA A 311 -4.89 -11.65 14.91
N MET A 312 -3.64 -11.22 14.96
CA MET A 312 -2.46 -12.06 14.86
C MET A 312 -1.51 -11.81 16.03
N PHE A 313 -0.66 -12.80 16.30
CA PHE A 313 0.32 -12.74 17.38
C PHE A 313 1.74 -12.93 16.84
N ALA A 314 2.52 -11.85 16.87
CA ALA A 314 3.94 -11.85 16.53
C ALA A 314 4.75 -12.16 17.79
N PHE A 315 5.28 -13.38 17.86
CA PHE A 315 5.94 -13.92 19.05
C PHE A 315 7.29 -14.53 18.70
N GLU A 316 8.31 -14.19 19.46
CA GLU A 316 9.66 -14.71 19.32
C GLU A 316 9.77 -16.24 19.58
N THR A 317 10.81 -16.88 19.05
CA THR A 317 11.07 -18.31 19.33
C THR A 317 11.97 -18.57 20.54
N GLY A 318 12.40 -17.55 21.27
CA GLY A 318 13.33 -17.69 22.40
C GLY A 318 12.70 -18.04 23.74
N TRP A 319 11.37 -18.05 23.87
CA TRP A 319 10.65 -18.18 25.16
C TRP A 319 11.18 -19.28 26.11
N SER A 320 11.62 -20.44 25.59
CA SER A 320 12.10 -21.56 26.43
C SER A 320 13.46 -21.31 27.09
N ILE A 321 14.18 -20.29 26.63
CA ILE A 321 15.52 -19.89 27.11
C ILE A 321 15.54 -18.45 27.62
N ASP A 322 14.42 -17.72 27.56
CA ASP A 322 14.29 -16.40 28.18
C ASP A 322 14.15 -16.57 29.70
N ASP A 323 15.25 -16.34 30.43
CA ASP A 323 15.27 -16.37 31.89
C ASP A 323 14.95 -15.00 32.52
N ALA A 324 14.73 -13.98 31.70
CA ALA A 324 14.42 -12.62 32.12
C ALA A 324 12.91 -12.35 32.17
N TYR A 325 12.08 -13.11 31.45
CA TYR A 325 10.62 -13.02 31.51
C TYR A 325 10.09 -12.90 32.95
N HIS A 326 9.34 -11.82 33.22
CA HIS A 326 8.80 -11.48 34.55
C HIS A 326 9.83 -11.32 35.68
N GLN A 327 11.11 -11.11 35.34
CA GLN A 327 12.20 -10.91 36.29
C GLN A 327 12.74 -9.48 36.29
N PRO A 328 13.40 -9.05 37.38
CA PRO A 328 14.12 -7.77 37.42
C PRO A 328 15.26 -7.64 36.41
N THR A 329 15.66 -8.74 35.75
CA THR A 329 16.70 -8.80 34.71
C THR A 329 16.14 -8.62 33.30
N ASP A 330 14.83 -8.41 33.16
CA ASP A 330 14.22 -7.93 31.92
C ASP A 330 14.54 -6.43 31.74
N THR A 331 15.80 -6.17 31.41
CA THR A 331 16.37 -4.84 31.18
C THR A 331 16.84 -4.74 29.74
N TRP A 332 16.74 -3.55 29.15
CA TRP A 332 17.09 -3.30 27.74
C TRP A 332 18.51 -3.76 27.36
N ASP A 333 19.44 -3.80 28.32
CA ASP A 333 20.83 -4.17 28.15
C ASP A 333 21.12 -5.67 28.38
N ASN A 334 20.08 -6.51 28.46
CA ASN A 334 20.24 -7.94 28.63
C ASN A 334 21.03 -8.53 27.44
N PRO A 335 22.13 -9.26 27.70
CA PRO A 335 23.02 -9.77 26.65
C PRO A 335 22.40 -10.85 25.75
N MET A 336 21.21 -11.38 26.08
CA MET A 336 20.47 -12.30 25.20
C MET A 336 19.66 -11.60 24.12
N TYR A 337 19.39 -10.29 24.27
CA TYR A 337 18.51 -9.55 23.39
C TYR A 337 19.16 -9.26 22.04
N ASN A 338 18.38 -9.51 20.98
CA ASN A 338 18.76 -9.27 19.60
C ASN A 338 17.83 -8.22 18.99
N TYR A 339 18.24 -6.95 19.02
CA TYR A 339 17.45 -5.86 18.45
C TYR A 339 17.30 -5.92 16.93
N THR A 340 18.22 -6.58 16.23
CA THR A 340 18.10 -6.79 14.78
C THR A 340 16.92 -7.72 14.45
N LEU A 341 16.63 -8.71 15.30
CA LEU A 341 15.44 -9.57 15.18
C LEU A 341 14.15 -8.75 15.24
N ALA A 342 14.06 -7.86 16.25
CA ALA A 342 12.92 -6.98 16.43
C ALA A 342 12.79 -5.99 15.27
N ARG A 343 13.88 -5.29 14.91
CA ARG A 343 13.90 -4.31 13.81
C ARG A 343 13.42 -4.92 12.49
N ASP A 344 13.93 -6.09 12.11
CA ASP A 344 13.58 -6.76 10.85
C ASP A 344 12.11 -7.18 10.84
N THR A 345 11.60 -7.70 11.98
CA THR A 345 10.19 -8.08 12.14
C THR A 345 9.26 -6.87 12.05
N VAL A 346 9.60 -5.77 12.74
CA VAL A 346 8.81 -4.52 12.71
C VAL A 346 8.82 -3.92 11.31
N GLY A 347 9.96 -3.97 10.62
CA GLY A 347 10.06 -3.58 9.20
C GLY A 347 9.13 -4.41 8.33
N ALA A 348 9.10 -5.73 8.49
CA ALA A 348 8.23 -6.60 7.71
C ALA A 348 6.72 -6.35 7.99
N ILE A 349 6.36 -6.01 9.23
CA ILE A 349 4.99 -5.60 9.59
C ILE A 349 4.64 -4.25 8.94
N GLY A 350 5.50 -3.24 9.06
CA GLY A 350 5.25 -1.94 8.42
C GLY A 350 5.14 -2.04 6.89
N ALA A 351 6.02 -2.84 6.28
CA ALA A 351 6.00 -3.12 4.84
C ALA A 351 4.71 -3.84 4.40
N SER A 352 4.19 -4.78 5.19
CA SER A 352 2.94 -5.47 4.83
C SER A 352 1.73 -4.54 4.90
N MET A 353 1.70 -3.64 5.89
CA MET A 353 0.68 -2.60 6.00
C MET A 353 0.72 -1.66 4.79
N ALA A 354 1.92 -1.20 4.42
CA ALA A 354 2.14 -0.32 3.28
C ALA A 354 1.72 -0.95 1.95
N PHE A 355 2.18 -2.17 1.69
CA PHE A 355 1.88 -2.92 0.47
C PHE A 355 0.37 -3.12 0.27
N THR A 356 -0.34 -3.39 1.37
CA THR A 356 -1.81 -3.53 1.36
C THR A 356 -2.51 -2.27 0.88
N MET A 357 -1.98 -1.11 1.26
CA MET A 357 -2.55 0.20 0.98
C MET A 357 -2.01 0.83 -0.32
N ALA A 358 -1.03 0.19 -0.96
CA ALA A 358 -0.36 0.68 -2.16
C ALA A 358 -1.12 0.44 -3.47
N ASN A 359 -2.09 -0.48 -3.50
CA ASN A 359 -2.85 -0.78 -4.72
C ASN A 359 -3.60 0.46 -5.23
N ALA A 360 -3.94 0.48 -6.52
CA ALA A 360 -4.81 1.49 -7.13
C ALA A 360 -6.05 0.86 -7.77
N TYR A 361 -7.15 1.61 -7.80
CA TYR A 361 -8.32 1.23 -8.57
C TYR A 361 -7.97 1.06 -10.04
N GLY A 362 -8.52 0.00 -10.66
CA GLY A 362 -8.29 -0.32 -12.06
C GLY A 362 -6.90 -0.88 -12.38
N ALA A 363 -6.03 -1.09 -11.38
CA ALA A 363 -4.69 -1.66 -11.58
C ALA A 363 -4.54 -3.01 -10.85
N PRO A 364 -3.92 -4.03 -11.47
CA PRO A 364 -3.56 -5.26 -10.77
C PRO A 364 -2.48 -4.97 -9.72
N THR A 365 -2.30 -5.88 -8.77
CA THR A 365 -1.11 -5.86 -7.92
C THR A 365 0.10 -6.23 -8.76
N VAL A 366 1.14 -5.40 -8.68
CA VAL A 366 2.39 -5.60 -9.39
C VAL A 366 3.54 -5.50 -8.39
N ILE A 367 4.47 -6.44 -8.47
CA ILE A 367 5.72 -6.38 -7.72
C ILE A 367 6.88 -6.32 -8.70
N TYR A 368 7.81 -5.41 -8.44
CA TYR A 368 9.01 -5.19 -9.25
C TYR A 368 10.26 -5.56 -8.46
N TYR A 369 11.23 -6.19 -9.13
CA TYR A 369 12.52 -6.53 -8.54
C TYR A 369 13.66 -6.35 -9.53
N ASP A 370 14.72 -5.69 -9.06
CA ASP A 370 16.02 -5.68 -9.73
C ASP A 370 16.96 -6.74 -9.13
N CYS A 371 17.72 -7.40 -10.00
CA CYS A 371 18.65 -8.43 -9.60
C CYS A 371 19.99 -8.39 -10.33
N THR A 372 21.05 -8.79 -9.63
CA THR A 372 22.34 -9.15 -10.22
C THR A 372 22.72 -10.53 -9.72
N LEU A 373 22.97 -11.46 -10.65
CA LEU A 373 23.25 -12.86 -10.38
C LEU A 373 24.61 -13.23 -10.97
N GLU A 374 25.51 -13.71 -10.13
CA GLU A 374 26.77 -14.35 -10.57
C GLU A 374 26.48 -15.68 -11.28
N PRO A 375 27.42 -16.21 -12.11
CA PRO A 375 27.24 -17.50 -12.78
C PRO A 375 26.86 -18.63 -11.80
N GLY A 376 25.73 -19.28 -12.04
CA GLY A 376 25.18 -20.34 -11.19
C GLY A 376 24.55 -19.87 -9.88
N ALA A 377 24.43 -18.56 -9.65
CA ALA A 377 23.71 -18.03 -8.50
C ALA A 377 22.19 -18.13 -8.72
N THR A 378 21.48 -18.28 -7.60
CA THR A 378 20.02 -18.20 -7.56
C THR A 378 19.60 -17.07 -6.63
N ARG A 379 18.45 -16.46 -6.94
CA ARG A 379 17.74 -15.54 -6.05
C ARG A 379 16.28 -15.95 -6.00
N THR A 380 15.68 -15.81 -4.82
CA THR A 380 14.32 -16.25 -4.57
C THR A 380 13.47 -15.05 -4.18
N TYR A 381 12.30 -14.95 -4.79
CA TYR A 381 11.29 -13.95 -4.52
C TYR A 381 10.00 -14.65 -4.12
N TYR A 382 9.19 -13.95 -3.33
CA TYR A 382 7.93 -14.46 -2.82
C TYR A 382 6.80 -13.49 -3.12
N PHE A 383 5.62 -14.02 -3.37
CA PHE A 383 4.39 -13.24 -3.48
C PHE A 383 3.23 -14.07 -2.93
N VAL A 384 2.23 -13.41 -2.35
CA VAL A 384 1.10 -14.07 -1.72
C VAL A 384 -0.17 -13.85 -2.54
N LEU A 385 -0.88 -14.94 -2.85
CA LEU A 385 -2.15 -14.89 -3.56
C LEU A 385 -3.30 -15.06 -2.58
N SER A 386 -4.25 -14.11 -2.62
CA SER A 386 -5.48 -14.15 -1.86
C SER A 386 -6.65 -14.79 -2.62
N ILE A 387 -6.53 -14.95 -3.95
CA ILE A 387 -7.54 -15.54 -4.83
C ILE A 387 -6.93 -16.41 -5.93
N GLU A 388 -7.80 -17.20 -6.56
CA GLU A 388 -7.53 -17.81 -7.85
C GLU A 388 -7.38 -16.72 -8.92
N THR A 389 -6.22 -16.68 -9.58
CA THR A 389 -5.89 -15.64 -10.57
C THR A 389 -4.86 -16.17 -11.57
N ASP A 390 -4.80 -15.53 -12.74
CA ASP A 390 -3.63 -15.64 -13.60
C ASP A 390 -2.47 -14.84 -12.99
N VAL A 391 -1.29 -15.43 -12.96
CA VAL A 391 -0.03 -14.79 -12.55
C VAL A 391 0.83 -14.61 -13.79
N GLY A 392 1.11 -13.35 -14.14
CA GLY A 392 2.08 -13.00 -15.15
C GLY A 392 3.45 -12.81 -14.51
N VAL A 393 4.46 -13.52 -15.00
CA VAL A 393 5.87 -13.30 -14.62
C VAL A 393 6.61 -12.87 -15.87
N GLU A 394 7.05 -11.62 -15.89
CA GLU A 394 7.85 -11.04 -16.96
C GLU A 394 9.24 -10.73 -16.43
N TRP A 395 10.27 -11.09 -17.18
CA TRP A 395 11.60 -10.62 -16.84
C TRP A 395 12.46 -10.36 -18.06
N PHE A 396 13.28 -9.34 -17.92
CA PHE A 396 14.31 -8.97 -18.87
C PHE A 396 15.68 -9.33 -18.30
N GLY A 397 16.32 -10.34 -18.88
CA GLY A 397 17.68 -10.73 -18.51
C GLY A 397 18.71 -10.15 -19.49
N TYR A 398 19.78 -9.53 -18.97
CA TYR A 398 20.92 -9.12 -19.79
C TYR A 398 22.26 -9.61 -19.25
N GLY A 399 23.23 -9.79 -20.16
CA GLY A 399 24.60 -10.20 -19.85
C GLY A 399 24.86 -11.71 -19.80
N SER A 400 23.88 -12.53 -19.43
CA SER A 400 23.97 -13.99 -19.37
C SER A 400 22.57 -14.64 -19.39
N ASP A 401 22.49 -15.93 -19.71
CA ASP A 401 21.23 -16.68 -19.71
C ASP A 401 20.63 -16.73 -18.30
N THR A 402 19.32 -16.50 -18.21
CA THR A 402 18.59 -16.57 -16.93
C THR A 402 17.37 -17.47 -17.04
N ALA A 403 17.08 -18.21 -15.98
CA ALA A 403 15.88 -19.03 -15.86
C ALA A 403 15.01 -18.53 -14.71
N ALA A 404 13.70 -18.56 -14.90
CA ALA A 404 12.71 -18.29 -13.89
C ALA A 404 11.88 -19.56 -13.64
N SER A 405 11.74 -19.96 -12.38
CA SER A 405 10.96 -21.15 -11.98
C SER A 405 9.94 -20.79 -10.90
N LEU A 406 8.66 -21.01 -11.18
CA LEU A 406 7.56 -20.70 -10.27
C LEU A 406 7.09 -21.96 -9.53
N TYR A 407 6.96 -21.86 -8.21
CA TYR A 407 6.49 -22.94 -7.34
C TYR A 407 5.22 -22.51 -6.59
N ALA A 408 4.27 -23.44 -6.52
CA ALA A 408 3.05 -23.28 -5.74
C ALA A 408 3.32 -23.36 -4.22
N PRO A 409 2.37 -22.95 -3.35
CA PRO A 409 2.55 -22.96 -1.89
C PRO A 409 2.87 -24.33 -1.29
N ASN A 410 2.50 -25.41 -1.98
CA ASN A 410 2.82 -26.79 -1.56
C ASN A 410 4.22 -27.27 -2.01
N GLY A 411 5.00 -26.39 -2.67
CA GLY A 411 6.34 -26.66 -3.20
C GLY A 411 6.38 -27.34 -4.57
N SER A 412 5.24 -27.56 -5.24
CA SER A 412 5.24 -28.12 -6.59
C SER A 412 5.65 -27.09 -7.63
N LEU A 413 6.57 -27.46 -8.51
CA LEU A 413 6.93 -26.66 -9.69
C LEU A 413 5.71 -26.51 -10.61
N MET A 414 5.41 -25.28 -11.00
CA MET A 414 4.30 -24.94 -11.90
C MET A 414 4.80 -24.70 -13.31
N GLU A 415 5.83 -23.86 -13.45
CA GLU A 415 6.37 -23.45 -14.75
C GLU A 415 7.86 -23.10 -14.61
N THR A 416 8.62 -23.33 -15.68
CA THR A 416 9.99 -22.87 -15.81
C THR A 416 10.21 -22.39 -17.23
N ASP A 417 10.79 -21.21 -17.39
CA ASP A 417 11.20 -20.71 -18.69
C ASP A 417 12.56 -19.99 -18.61
N VAL A 418 13.23 -19.85 -19.75
CA VAL A 418 14.64 -19.43 -19.86
C VAL A 418 14.79 -18.36 -20.93
N THR A 419 15.48 -17.27 -20.60
CA THR A 419 15.95 -16.27 -21.57
C THR A 419 17.38 -16.58 -22.01
N ASP A 420 17.62 -16.50 -23.32
CA ASP A 420 18.97 -16.56 -23.90
C ASP A 420 19.60 -15.15 -23.93
N VAL A 421 20.95 -15.05 -23.94
CA VAL A 421 21.84 -13.85 -23.89
C VAL A 421 21.39 -12.58 -24.64
N ILE A 422 20.47 -12.66 -25.59
CA ILE A 422 20.09 -11.56 -26.50
C ILE A 422 18.74 -10.97 -26.08
N ASN A 423 18.73 -9.98 -25.18
CA ASN A 423 17.63 -9.01 -24.94
C ASN A 423 16.21 -9.49 -25.35
N ASP A 424 15.79 -10.66 -24.88
CA ASP A 424 14.47 -11.20 -25.15
C ASP A 424 13.70 -11.17 -23.83
N ASP A 425 12.54 -10.52 -23.87
CA ASP A 425 11.57 -10.58 -22.78
C ASP A 425 11.03 -12.00 -22.73
N ALA A 426 11.19 -12.68 -21.58
CA ALA A 426 10.43 -13.89 -21.33
C ALA A 426 9.23 -13.57 -20.46
N LEU A 427 8.12 -14.19 -20.82
CA LEU A 427 6.85 -14.06 -20.13
C LEU A 427 6.21 -15.44 -20.11
N PHE A 428 5.96 -15.95 -18.90
CA PHE A 428 4.99 -17.01 -18.72
C PHE A 428 3.81 -16.52 -17.89
N VAL A 429 2.62 -17.02 -18.25
CA VAL A 429 1.38 -16.78 -17.52
C VAL A 429 0.90 -18.11 -17.00
N VAL A 430 0.75 -18.21 -15.69
CA VAL A 430 0.31 -19.43 -15.02
C VAL A 430 -1.00 -19.15 -14.30
N HIS A 431 -1.99 -19.99 -14.57
CA HIS A 431 -3.24 -19.97 -13.83
C HIS A 431 -3.05 -20.60 -12.45
N ALA A 432 -3.10 -19.78 -11.40
CA ALA A 432 -2.88 -20.18 -10.02
C ALA A 432 -4.21 -20.39 -9.30
N THR A 433 -4.44 -21.62 -8.80
CA THR A 433 -5.71 -22.03 -8.17
C THR A 433 -5.63 -22.19 -6.65
N GLN A 434 -4.47 -21.94 -6.05
CA GLN A 434 -4.25 -22.10 -4.61
C GLN A 434 -3.96 -20.74 -3.99
N ASN A 435 -4.71 -20.38 -2.96
CA ASN A 435 -4.30 -19.28 -2.10
C ASN A 435 -3.04 -19.68 -1.33
N GLY A 436 -2.12 -18.74 -1.13
CA GLY A 436 -0.90 -19.01 -0.38
C GLY A 436 0.30 -18.19 -0.82
N LEU A 437 1.42 -18.42 -0.12
CA LEU A 437 2.73 -17.90 -0.48
C LEU A 437 3.36 -18.71 -1.63
N TYR A 438 3.57 -18.07 -2.77
CA TYR A 438 4.27 -18.62 -3.94
C TYR A 438 5.75 -18.27 -3.90
N THR A 439 6.55 -19.10 -4.56
CA THR A 439 8.01 -18.92 -4.63
C THR A 439 8.45 -18.84 -6.08
N LEU A 440 9.14 -17.76 -6.43
CA LEU A 440 9.78 -17.56 -7.73
C LEU A 440 11.29 -17.64 -7.56
N VAL A 441 11.94 -18.54 -8.30
CA VAL A 441 13.40 -18.70 -8.28
C VAL A 441 13.97 -18.21 -9.60
N MET A 442 14.81 -17.18 -9.53
CA MET A 442 15.64 -16.71 -10.64
C MET A 442 17.02 -17.37 -10.55
N GLU A 443 17.50 -17.95 -11.63
CA GLU A 443 18.82 -18.59 -11.74
C GLU A 443 19.60 -18.00 -12.90
N ASN A 444 20.88 -17.70 -12.70
CA ASN A 444 21.79 -17.44 -13.81
C ASN A 444 22.38 -18.77 -14.30
N THR A 445 21.87 -19.26 -15.42
CA THR A 445 22.25 -20.54 -16.02
C THR A 445 23.45 -20.42 -16.96
N GLY A 446 23.83 -19.19 -17.30
CA GLY A 446 24.95 -18.90 -18.19
C GLY A 446 26.29 -18.73 -17.48
N GLY A 447 27.30 -18.30 -18.26
CA GLY A 447 28.70 -18.27 -17.85
C GLY A 447 29.23 -16.90 -17.42
N GLN A 448 28.41 -15.84 -17.45
CA GLN A 448 28.78 -14.46 -17.09
C GLN A 448 27.79 -13.92 -16.06
N ASN A 449 28.00 -12.73 -15.53
CA ASN A 449 27.03 -12.11 -14.64
C ASN A 449 25.76 -11.78 -15.43
N ALA A 450 24.62 -12.14 -14.86
CA ALA A 450 23.31 -11.74 -15.33
C ALA A 450 22.79 -10.60 -14.47
N THR A 451 22.01 -9.76 -15.09
CA THR A 451 21.22 -8.72 -14.45
C THR A 451 19.80 -8.88 -14.95
N CYS A 452 18.83 -8.83 -14.03
CA CYS A 452 17.45 -9.03 -14.37
C CYS A 452 16.57 -7.93 -13.79
N GLU A 453 15.63 -7.49 -14.61
CA GLU A 453 14.46 -6.69 -14.20
C GLU A 453 13.27 -7.66 -14.23
N LEU A 454 12.57 -7.82 -13.11
CA LEU A 454 11.52 -8.81 -12.92
C LEU A 454 10.23 -8.09 -12.50
N GLU A 455 9.13 -8.40 -13.18
CA GLU A 455 7.79 -7.96 -12.85
C GLU A 455 6.89 -9.18 -12.61
N VAL A 456 6.12 -9.14 -11.51
CA VAL A 456 5.11 -10.16 -11.18
C VAL A 456 3.77 -9.47 -11.01
N GLY A 457 2.81 -9.76 -11.90
CA GLY A 457 1.47 -9.16 -11.90
C GLY A 457 0.37 -10.20 -11.61
N TYR A 458 -0.56 -9.86 -10.71
CA TYR A 458 -1.70 -10.71 -10.35
C TYR A 458 -2.86 -9.92 -9.74
N LEU A 459 -4.04 -10.54 -9.65
CA LEU A 459 -5.20 -9.97 -8.96
C LEU A 459 -5.25 -10.38 -7.49
N THR A 460 -5.77 -9.50 -6.66
CA THR A 460 -6.00 -9.73 -5.23
C THR A 460 -7.44 -9.41 -4.85
N ASP A 461 -7.93 -10.10 -3.82
CA ASP A 461 -9.11 -9.75 -3.01
C ASP A 461 -8.62 -9.87 -1.55
N ILE A 462 -8.12 -8.77 -1.00
CA ILE A 462 -7.37 -8.80 0.26
C ILE A 462 -8.32 -8.97 1.45
N ASP A 463 -9.50 -8.35 1.41
CA ASP A 463 -10.48 -8.44 2.48
C ASP A 463 -11.36 -9.71 2.41
N GLY A 464 -11.37 -10.40 1.27
CA GLY A 464 -12.08 -11.67 1.08
C GLY A 464 -13.57 -11.49 0.90
N ASP A 465 -14.02 -10.34 0.38
CA ASP A 465 -15.43 -10.05 0.13
C ASP A 465 -15.95 -10.64 -1.21
N GLY A 466 -15.03 -11.15 -2.04
CA GLY A 466 -15.32 -11.75 -3.35
C GLY A 466 -15.29 -10.76 -4.52
N VAL A 467 -14.92 -9.50 -4.26
CA VAL A 467 -14.61 -8.48 -5.26
C VAL A 467 -13.11 -8.32 -5.34
N VAL A 468 -12.56 -8.26 -6.55
CA VAL A 468 -11.12 -8.03 -6.72
C VAL A 468 -10.80 -6.58 -6.38
N ASP A 469 -9.67 -6.35 -5.71
CA ASP A 469 -9.29 -5.03 -5.20
C ASP A 469 -9.17 -3.98 -6.31
N CYS A 470 -8.80 -4.40 -7.53
CA CYS A 470 -8.74 -3.51 -8.70
C CYS A 470 -10.12 -3.10 -9.24
N GLU A 471 -11.20 -3.80 -8.88
CA GLU A 471 -12.59 -3.49 -9.26
C GLU A 471 -13.39 -2.85 -8.11
N GLY A 472 -12.96 -3.02 -6.87
CA GLY A 472 -13.68 -2.62 -5.65
C GLY A 472 -12.81 -1.96 -4.59
N TYR A 473 -11.81 -1.18 -5.02
CA TYR A 473 -10.79 -0.57 -4.17
C TYR A 473 -11.34 0.16 -2.94
N TRP A 474 -11.41 -0.47 -1.75
CA TRP A 474 -11.84 0.12 -0.46
C TRP A 474 -13.04 1.09 -0.48
N PHE A 475 -13.83 1.14 -1.55
CA PHE A 475 -14.92 2.08 -1.78
C PHE A 475 -16.19 1.27 -1.70
N ASP A 476 -17.12 1.73 -0.87
CA ASP A 476 -18.48 1.24 -0.98
C ASP A 476 -18.96 1.56 -2.40
N GLN A 477 -19.51 0.57 -3.11
CA GLN A 477 -19.94 0.71 -4.51
C GLN A 477 -20.84 1.94 -4.74
N ILE A 478 -21.59 2.36 -3.71
CA ILE A 478 -22.43 3.55 -3.74
C ILE A 478 -21.66 4.86 -3.99
N GLN A 479 -20.38 4.96 -3.58
CA GLN A 479 -19.58 6.18 -3.78
C GLN A 479 -19.25 6.42 -5.26
N TRP A 480 -19.25 5.38 -6.09
CA TRP A 480 -19.13 5.51 -7.55
C TRP A 480 -20.43 5.97 -8.22
N GLU A 481 -21.56 5.91 -7.52
CA GLU A 481 -22.88 6.31 -8.04
C GLU A 481 -23.32 7.68 -7.54
N LEU A 482 -22.71 8.18 -6.45
CA LEU A 482 -23.01 9.48 -5.87
C LEU A 482 -22.10 10.55 -6.49
N ASP A 483 -22.70 11.68 -6.80
CA ASP A 483 -22.08 12.93 -7.24
C ASP A 483 -22.81 14.01 -6.42
N ASN A 484 -22.19 14.40 -5.31
CA ASN A 484 -22.87 15.13 -4.24
C ASN A 484 -23.02 16.62 -4.55
N ASP A 485 -22.11 17.21 -5.32
CA ASP A 485 -22.12 18.62 -5.71
C ASP A 485 -22.54 18.87 -7.17
N GLY A 486 -22.64 17.80 -7.98
CA GLY A 486 -23.21 17.83 -9.32
C GLY A 486 -22.26 18.42 -10.36
N ASP A 487 -20.96 18.17 -10.22
CA ASP A 487 -19.91 18.73 -11.07
C ASP A 487 -19.51 17.82 -12.25
N GLY A 488 -19.83 16.51 -12.15
CA GLY A 488 -19.51 15.49 -13.14
C GLY A 488 -18.61 14.37 -12.63
N LEU A 489 -17.98 14.53 -11.48
CA LEU A 489 -17.23 13.49 -10.79
C LEU A 489 -18.12 12.76 -9.78
N SER A 490 -17.90 11.45 -9.65
CA SER A 490 -18.45 10.71 -8.52
C SER A 490 -17.62 10.96 -7.26
N ASN A 491 -18.22 10.85 -6.08
CA ASN A 491 -17.54 10.97 -4.80
C ASN A 491 -16.28 10.09 -4.73
N ALA A 492 -16.33 8.89 -5.31
CA ALA A 492 -15.17 8.00 -5.37
C ALA A 492 -14.04 8.59 -6.22
N GLN A 493 -14.35 9.19 -7.37
CA GLN A 493 -13.35 9.88 -8.21
C GLN A 493 -12.78 11.08 -7.49
N GLU A 494 -13.61 11.88 -6.83
CA GLU A 494 -13.17 13.05 -6.08
C GLU A 494 -12.20 12.68 -4.95
N MET A 495 -12.54 11.64 -4.18
CA MET A 495 -11.66 11.10 -3.14
C MET A 495 -10.33 10.57 -3.70
N LEU A 496 -10.31 10.04 -4.93
CA LEU A 496 -9.10 9.54 -5.59
C LEU A 496 -8.18 10.66 -6.07
N ILE A 497 -8.74 11.77 -6.54
CA ILE A 497 -7.97 12.90 -7.06
C ILE A 497 -7.72 13.99 -6.00
N GLY A 498 -8.39 13.90 -4.84
CA GLY A 498 -8.22 14.79 -3.70
C GLY A 498 -9.14 16.02 -3.69
N THR A 499 -10.15 16.06 -4.55
CA THR A 499 -11.14 17.15 -4.60
C THR A 499 -12.22 17.00 -3.52
N ASP A 500 -12.93 18.09 -3.20
CA ASP A 500 -13.96 18.11 -2.15
C ASP A 500 -15.33 17.73 -2.73
N ARG A 501 -15.80 16.53 -2.38
CA ARG A 501 -17.14 15.97 -2.69
C ARG A 501 -18.37 16.82 -2.37
N TRP A 502 -18.21 17.99 -1.77
CA TRP A 502 -19.29 18.92 -1.48
C TRP A 502 -19.09 20.28 -2.14
N ASN A 503 -18.06 20.43 -2.98
CA ASN A 503 -17.64 21.68 -3.58
C ASN A 503 -17.13 21.46 -5.01
N ALA A 504 -17.99 21.79 -5.98
CA ALA A 504 -17.79 21.58 -7.41
C ALA A 504 -16.64 22.39 -8.08
N ASP A 505 -15.80 23.05 -7.28
CA ASP A 505 -14.73 23.99 -7.67
C ASP A 505 -13.75 24.06 -6.48
N SER A 506 -12.92 23.02 -6.36
CA SER A 506 -12.10 22.72 -5.18
C SER A 506 -11.02 23.76 -4.92
N ASP A 507 -10.44 24.32 -5.97
CA ASP A 507 -9.41 25.36 -5.88
C ASP A 507 -9.99 26.80 -5.93
N GLY A 508 -11.24 26.95 -6.36
CA GLY A 508 -11.97 28.20 -6.38
C GLY A 508 -11.62 29.12 -7.55
N ASP A 509 -11.11 28.59 -8.65
CA ASP A 509 -10.68 29.37 -9.82
C ASP A 509 -11.82 29.70 -10.80
N GLY A 510 -12.97 29.04 -10.61
CA GLY A 510 -14.20 29.26 -11.36
C GLY A 510 -14.45 28.27 -12.49
N MET A 511 -13.56 27.30 -12.68
CA MET A 511 -13.84 26.06 -13.42
C MET A 511 -14.42 25.03 -12.46
N ARG A 512 -14.82 23.86 -12.98
CA ARG A 512 -15.35 22.78 -12.14
C ARG A 512 -14.41 21.60 -12.21
N ASP A 513 -14.21 20.93 -11.07
CA ASP A 513 -13.27 19.83 -10.96
C ASP A 513 -13.53 18.76 -12.02
N GLY A 514 -14.80 18.40 -12.26
CA GLY A 514 -15.16 17.42 -13.29
C GLY A 514 -14.86 17.87 -14.72
N TRP A 515 -14.96 19.16 -15.03
CA TRP A 515 -14.58 19.65 -16.36
C TRP A 515 -13.06 19.68 -16.51
N GLU A 516 -12.34 20.16 -15.50
CA GLU A 516 -10.87 20.19 -15.50
C GLU A 516 -10.30 18.79 -15.65
N TYR A 517 -10.84 17.84 -14.87
CA TYR A 517 -10.49 16.43 -14.95
C TYR A 517 -10.72 15.84 -16.35
N ASP A 518 -11.91 16.05 -16.93
CA ASP A 518 -12.24 15.53 -18.26
C ASP A 518 -11.38 16.16 -19.38
N ASN A 519 -10.82 17.35 -19.15
CA ASN A 519 -9.96 18.08 -20.10
C ASN A 519 -8.46 18.00 -19.78
N GLY A 520 -8.07 17.28 -18.73
CA GLY A 520 -6.66 17.04 -18.38
C GLY A 520 -5.96 18.22 -17.69
N LEU A 521 -6.73 19.13 -17.08
CA LEU A 521 -6.25 20.16 -16.14
C LEU A 521 -6.19 19.59 -14.70
N ASP A 522 -5.67 20.38 -13.75
CA ASP A 522 -5.52 20.00 -12.34
C ASP A 522 -6.56 20.72 -11.45
N PRO A 523 -7.64 20.03 -11.01
CA PRO A 523 -8.71 20.61 -10.18
C PRO A 523 -8.31 21.19 -8.80
N LEU A 524 -7.04 21.01 -8.42
CA LEU A 524 -6.51 21.46 -7.12
C LEU A 524 -5.58 22.68 -7.26
N THR A 525 -5.44 23.23 -8.47
CA THR A 525 -4.50 24.30 -8.77
C THR A 525 -5.16 25.36 -9.66
N ASP A 526 -5.31 26.59 -9.14
CA ASP A 526 -5.84 27.74 -9.87
C ASP A 526 -5.02 28.00 -11.15
N ASP A 527 -5.51 27.44 -12.27
CA ASP A 527 -4.90 27.45 -13.59
C ASP A 527 -5.82 28.11 -14.64
N ALA A 528 -6.98 28.63 -14.23
CA ALA A 528 -7.94 29.39 -15.04
C ALA A 528 -7.35 30.43 -16.00
N SER A 529 -6.18 31.01 -15.66
CA SER A 529 -5.50 32.03 -16.46
C SER A 529 -4.39 31.52 -17.38
N GLU A 530 -4.10 30.22 -17.34
CA GLU A 530 -3.15 29.56 -18.22
C GLU A 530 -3.73 29.33 -19.62
N ASP A 531 -2.84 29.11 -20.59
CA ASP A 531 -3.12 28.90 -22.02
C ASP A 531 -2.12 27.83 -22.52
N PRO A 532 -2.41 26.54 -22.28
CA PRO A 532 -1.46 25.44 -22.49
C PRO A 532 -1.14 25.17 -23.97
N ASP A 533 -2.06 25.42 -24.88
CA ASP A 533 -1.88 25.21 -26.32
C ASP A 533 -1.40 26.46 -27.09
N HIS A 534 -1.39 27.61 -26.42
CA HIS A 534 -0.88 28.90 -26.91
C HIS A 534 -1.65 29.45 -28.10
N ASP A 535 -2.96 29.23 -28.15
CA ASP A 535 -3.85 29.72 -29.19
C ASP A 535 -4.40 31.13 -28.88
N GLY A 536 -4.22 31.60 -27.64
CA GLY A 536 -4.66 32.91 -27.16
C GLY A 536 -5.96 32.89 -26.34
N LEU A 537 -6.55 31.71 -26.09
CA LEU A 537 -7.72 31.49 -25.25
C LEU A 537 -7.28 30.83 -23.93
N ALA A 538 -7.52 31.49 -22.79
CA ALA A 538 -7.19 30.90 -21.50
C ALA A 538 -8.22 29.86 -21.05
N ASN A 539 -7.82 28.91 -20.21
CA ASN A 539 -8.64 27.79 -19.71
C ASN A 539 -10.06 28.22 -19.28
N ILE A 540 -10.20 29.32 -18.54
CA ILE A 540 -11.52 29.81 -18.08
C ILE A 540 -12.45 30.22 -19.22
N PHE A 541 -11.90 30.74 -20.32
CA PHE A 541 -12.68 31.08 -21.50
C PHE A 541 -13.01 29.84 -22.32
N GLU A 542 -12.12 28.86 -22.35
CA GLU A 542 -12.38 27.57 -22.98
C GLU A 542 -13.47 26.80 -22.26
N TYR A 543 -13.45 26.78 -20.93
CA TYR A 543 -14.53 26.27 -20.10
C TYR A 543 -15.87 26.92 -20.46
N GLY A 544 -15.89 28.25 -20.62
CA GLY A 544 -17.08 29.00 -20.99
C GLY A 544 -17.56 28.75 -22.43
N ASN A 545 -16.63 28.48 -23.36
CA ASN A 545 -16.90 28.30 -24.78
C ASN A 545 -17.11 26.83 -25.18
N GLY A 546 -16.67 25.88 -24.36
CA GLY A 546 -16.70 24.44 -24.64
C GLY A 546 -15.58 23.97 -25.58
N THR A 547 -14.48 24.71 -25.68
CA THR A 547 -13.26 24.35 -26.43
C THR A 547 -12.31 23.53 -25.56
N LEU A 548 -11.16 23.13 -26.10
CA LEU A 548 -10.25 22.13 -25.52
C LEU A 548 -8.87 22.74 -25.14
N PRO A 549 -8.49 22.77 -23.84
CA PRO A 549 -7.26 23.44 -23.36
C PRO A 549 -5.91 23.02 -23.89
N PHE A 550 -5.86 21.89 -24.58
CA PHE A 550 -4.65 21.35 -25.18
C PHE A 550 -4.76 21.21 -26.70
N SER A 551 -5.75 21.88 -27.31
CA SER A 551 -6.05 21.80 -28.73
C SER A 551 -6.42 23.16 -29.27
N ASN A 552 -5.44 23.80 -29.90
CA ASN A 552 -5.53 25.14 -30.47
C ASN A 552 -6.53 25.32 -31.62
N ASP A 553 -7.35 24.31 -31.93
CA ASP A 553 -8.31 24.22 -33.04
C ASP A 553 -9.25 23.04 -32.71
N SER A 554 -10.29 23.33 -31.92
CA SER A 554 -11.19 22.32 -31.34
C SER A 554 -12.08 21.62 -32.38
N ASP A 555 -12.40 22.29 -33.48
CA ASP A 555 -13.25 21.73 -34.55
C ASP A 555 -12.47 21.25 -35.78
N SER A 556 -11.16 21.44 -35.78
CA SER A 556 -10.21 21.02 -36.80
C SER A 556 -10.44 21.67 -38.17
N ASP A 557 -10.90 22.92 -38.20
CA ASP A 557 -11.18 23.68 -39.43
C ASP A 557 -10.01 24.56 -39.92
N LEU A 558 -8.89 24.52 -39.20
CA LEU A 558 -7.64 25.26 -39.41
C LEU A 558 -7.65 26.70 -38.89
N MET A 559 -8.66 27.11 -38.13
CA MET A 559 -8.68 28.38 -37.39
C MET A 559 -8.46 28.14 -35.90
N PRO A 560 -7.66 28.97 -35.21
CA PRO A 560 -7.49 28.81 -33.77
C PRO A 560 -8.68 29.30 -32.95
N ASP A 561 -9.03 28.59 -31.88
CA ASP A 561 -10.22 28.87 -31.06
C ASP A 561 -10.16 30.28 -30.47
N GLY A 562 -8.98 30.69 -29.99
CA GLY A 562 -8.70 32.04 -29.51
C GLY A 562 -8.90 33.11 -30.57
N TRP A 563 -8.50 32.85 -31.82
CA TRP A 563 -8.70 33.79 -32.92
C TRP A 563 -10.18 33.91 -33.30
N GLU A 564 -10.88 32.78 -33.40
CA GLU A 564 -12.31 32.76 -33.72
C GLU A 564 -13.15 33.48 -32.68
N THR A 565 -12.87 33.24 -31.40
CA THR A 565 -13.53 33.91 -30.28
C THR A 565 -13.35 35.43 -30.34
N ASP A 566 -12.12 35.90 -30.62
CA ASP A 566 -11.81 37.33 -30.74
C ASP A 566 -12.51 38.01 -31.94
N HIS A 567 -12.81 37.25 -33.00
CA HIS A 567 -13.48 37.74 -34.20
C HIS A 567 -14.99 37.45 -34.22
N GLY A 568 -15.52 36.81 -33.17
CA GLY A 568 -16.95 36.49 -33.03
C GLY A 568 -17.42 35.36 -33.95
N LEU A 569 -16.51 34.49 -34.36
CA LEU A 569 -16.78 33.20 -35.01
C LEU A 569 -17.05 32.12 -33.95
N ASN A 570 -17.41 30.92 -34.40
CA ASN A 570 -17.78 29.82 -33.51
C ASN A 570 -16.71 28.72 -33.53
N PRO A 571 -15.86 28.61 -32.48
CA PRO A 571 -14.73 27.68 -32.44
C PRO A 571 -15.10 26.19 -32.30
N LEU A 572 -16.36 25.85 -32.56
CA LEU A 572 -16.92 24.50 -32.46
C LEU A 572 -17.66 24.08 -33.75
N ALA A 573 -17.51 24.84 -34.83
CA ALA A 573 -18.11 24.49 -36.11
C ALA A 573 -17.27 24.95 -37.29
N ASP A 574 -16.82 23.97 -38.11
CA ASP A 574 -16.12 24.20 -39.38
C ASP A 574 -16.84 25.23 -40.26
N ASP A 575 -16.39 26.46 -40.13
CA ASP A 575 -16.90 27.65 -40.78
C ASP A 575 -15.81 28.44 -41.53
N ALA A 576 -14.58 27.93 -41.52
CA ALA A 576 -13.41 28.39 -42.28
C ALA A 576 -13.69 28.76 -43.75
N ASN A 577 -14.68 28.12 -44.38
CA ASN A 577 -15.07 28.34 -45.78
C ASN A 577 -16.25 29.30 -45.98
N LEU A 578 -16.85 29.85 -44.91
CA LEU A 578 -17.93 30.82 -44.98
C LEU A 578 -17.39 32.23 -45.26
N ASP A 579 -18.26 33.07 -45.82
CA ASP A 579 -18.03 34.50 -46.10
C ASP A 579 -19.27 35.27 -45.57
N PRO A 580 -19.37 35.46 -44.25
CA PRO A 580 -20.54 36.07 -43.62
C PRO A 580 -20.67 37.57 -43.89
N ASP A 581 -19.57 38.26 -44.21
CA ASP A 581 -19.54 39.71 -44.44
C ASP A 581 -19.68 40.11 -45.94
N GLY A 582 -19.49 39.14 -46.85
CA GLY A 582 -19.70 39.25 -48.29
C GLY A 582 -18.57 39.95 -49.03
N ASP A 583 -17.34 39.94 -48.50
CA ASP A 583 -16.18 40.62 -49.08
C ASP A 583 -15.39 39.78 -50.12
N PHE A 584 -15.81 38.52 -50.34
CA PHE A 584 -15.19 37.50 -51.20
C PHE A 584 -13.93 36.82 -50.64
N ARG A 585 -13.62 36.98 -49.35
CA ARG A 585 -12.69 36.13 -48.60
C ARG A 585 -13.47 35.16 -47.72
N THR A 586 -12.90 33.99 -47.50
CA THR A 586 -13.44 33.08 -46.47
C THR A 586 -12.88 33.48 -45.10
N ASN A 587 -13.51 33.06 -44.01
CA ASN A 587 -13.00 33.28 -42.64
C ASN A 587 -11.50 32.93 -42.53
N LEU A 588 -11.09 31.77 -43.06
CA LEU A 588 -9.68 31.33 -43.06
C LEU A 588 -8.71 32.21 -43.90
N GLN A 589 -9.22 33.03 -44.82
CA GLN A 589 -8.40 33.91 -45.68
C GLN A 589 -8.25 35.33 -45.13
N GLU A 590 -9.05 35.70 -44.14
CA GLU A 590 -8.94 36.95 -43.40
C GLU A 590 -7.71 36.94 -42.49
#